data_AF-A0A418GEM1-F1
#
_entry.id   AF-A0A418GEM1-F1
#
_cell.length_a   1.000
_cell.length_b   1.000
_cell.length_c   1.000
_cell.angle_alpha   90.00
_cell.angle_beta   90.00
_cell.angle_gamma   90.00
#
_symmetry.space_group_name_H-M   'P 1'
#
loop_
_entity.id
_entity.type
_entity.pdbx_description
1 polymer ?
#
loop_
_entity_poly.entity_id
_entity_poly.type
_entity_poly.pdbx_seq_one_letter_code
_entity_poly.pdbx_strand_id
1 'polypeptide(L)'
;PGDDPQPLIERGWVVAQPITYEDFLPVSAAGIFQSNLGNETRACNHGDASREAFEQALGCPVLDEFQLYQEAEERSKRRCGLL
;
A
#
# COMPACT_ATOMS: atom_id res chain seq x y z
N PRO A 1 -21.15 14.84 -0.55
CA PRO A 1 -20.82 13.75 -1.50
C PRO A 1 -19.99 14.34 -2.63
N GLY A 2 -18.72 13.95 -2.73
CA GLY A 2 -17.85 14.41 -3.82
C GLY A 2 -18.41 13.97 -5.18
N ASP A 3 -18.29 14.83 -6.18
CA ASP A 3 -18.69 14.50 -7.55
C ASP A 3 -17.90 13.27 -8.01
N ASP A 4 -18.58 12.36 -8.71
CA ASP A 4 -17.91 11.27 -9.44
C ASP A 4 -16.90 11.90 -10.41
N PRO A 5 -15.59 11.56 -10.34
CA PRO A 5 -14.60 12.14 -11.24
C PRO A 5 -14.76 11.66 -12.69
N GLN A 6 -15.49 10.56 -12.94
CA GLN A 6 -15.58 9.94 -14.27
C GLN A 6 -16.09 10.90 -15.36
N PRO A 7 -17.20 11.66 -15.18
CA PRO A 7 -17.66 12.61 -16.20
C PRO A 7 -16.68 13.79 -16.42
N LEU A 8 -15.90 14.17 -15.41
CA LEU A 8 -14.90 15.25 -15.52
C LEU A 8 -13.65 14.77 -16.29
N ILE A 9 -13.30 13.50 -16.14
CA ILE A 9 -12.26 12.83 -16.92
C ILE A 9 -12.68 12.71 -18.38
N GLU A 10 -13.92 12.26 -18.65
CA GLU A 10 -14.45 12.14 -20.02
C GLU A 10 -14.51 13.49 -20.76
N ARG A 11 -14.72 14.60 -20.03
CA ARG A 11 -14.68 15.98 -20.56
C ARG A 11 -13.27 16.55 -20.69
N GLY A 12 -12.25 15.87 -20.18
CA GLY A 12 -10.85 16.32 -20.18
C GLY A 12 -10.55 17.45 -19.17
N TRP A 13 -11.42 17.67 -18.19
CA TRP A 13 -11.21 18.68 -17.14
C TRP A 13 -10.36 18.14 -15.99
N VAL A 14 -10.38 16.84 -15.78
CA VAL A 14 -9.54 16.10 -14.83
C VAL A 14 -8.78 15.03 -15.59
N VAL A 15 -7.55 14.76 -15.19
CA VAL A 15 -6.76 13.64 -15.72
C VAL A 15 -6.32 12.78 -14.54
N ALA A 16 -6.68 11.49 -14.55
CA ALA A 16 -6.19 10.53 -13.59
C ALA A 16 -4.82 10.02 -14.02
N GLN A 17 -3.83 10.13 -13.14
CA GLN A 17 -2.48 9.58 -13.34
C GLN A 17 -2.24 8.49 -12.29
N PRO A 18 -1.65 7.34 -12.66
CA PRO A 18 -1.31 6.31 -11.68
C PRO A 18 -0.28 6.85 -10.69
N ILE A 19 -0.42 6.48 -9.42
CA ILE A 19 0.59 6.76 -8.40
C ILE A 19 1.71 5.72 -8.55
N THR A 20 2.96 6.16 -8.57
CA THR A 20 4.13 5.27 -8.59
C THR A 20 4.15 4.40 -7.33
N TYR A 21 4.39 3.11 -7.51
CA TYR A 21 4.60 2.18 -6.40
C TYR A 21 6.03 2.33 -5.88
N GLU A 22 6.19 2.77 -4.64
CA GLU A 22 7.46 3.11 -4.00
C GLU A 22 7.94 2.02 -3.02
N ASP A 23 7.20 0.91 -2.91
CA ASP A 23 7.52 -0.19 -2.00
C ASP A 23 8.14 -1.39 -2.74
N PHE A 24 8.34 -2.47 -2.00
CA PHE A 24 8.86 -3.72 -2.53
C PHE A 24 7.75 -4.75 -2.64
N LEU A 25 7.86 -5.63 -3.65
CA LEU A 25 7.00 -6.80 -3.71
C LEU A 25 7.08 -7.58 -2.40
N PRO A 26 5.94 -8.09 -1.88
CA PRO A 26 5.94 -8.91 -0.68
C PRO A 26 6.85 -10.13 -0.88
N VAL A 27 7.46 -10.60 0.21
CA VAL A 27 8.49 -11.66 0.19
C VAL A 27 7.98 -12.91 -0.54
N SER A 28 8.38 -13.07 -1.81
CA SER A 28 8.37 -14.32 -2.61
C SER A 28 8.97 -14.14 -4.03
N ALA A 29 9.90 -13.20 -4.27
CA ALA A 29 10.45 -12.98 -5.62
C ALA A 29 11.92 -13.42 -5.81
N ALA A 30 12.69 -13.68 -4.75
CA ALA A 30 14.05 -14.20 -4.86
C ALA A 30 14.29 -15.21 -3.74
N GLY A 31 14.28 -16.51 -4.10
CA GLY A 31 14.27 -17.67 -3.22
C GLY A 31 15.48 -17.88 -2.30
N ILE A 32 15.82 -16.89 -1.48
CA ILE A 32 16.74 -17.02 -0.35
C ILE A 32 15.95 -17.29 0.96
N PHE A 33 14.66 -16.96 0.99
CA PHE A 33 13.75 -17.28 2.09
C PHE A 33 12.73 -18.33 1.63
N GLN A 34 12.84 -19.52 2.23
CA GLN A 34 12.12 -20.79 2.02
C GLN A 34 11.02 -20.85 0.94
N SER A 35 11.34 -21.61 -0.10
CA SER A 35 10.50 -22.00 -1.23
C SER A 35 9.49 -23.11 -0.92
N ASN A 36 8.36 -23.06 -1.64
CA ASN A 36 7.18 -23.94 -1.63
C ASN A 36 7.38 -25.45 -1.90
N LEU A 37 8.41 -26.11 -1.38
CA LEU A 37 8.61 -27.57 -1.56
C LEU A 37 9.09 -28.26 -0.27
N GLY A 38 8.33 -28.07 0.80
CA GLY A 38 8.51 -28.78 2.08
C GLY A 38 7.19 -28.74 2.83
N ASN A 39 6.61 -29.92 3.04
CA ASN A 39 5.24 -30.17 3.51
C ASN A 39 4.97 -29.68 4.95
N GLU A 40 4.95 -28.37 5.19
CA GLU A 40 4.47 -27.78 6.44
C GLU A 40 3.98 -26.34 6.13
N THR A 41 2.72 -26.19 5.74
CA THR A 41 2.06 -24.87 5.71
C THR A 41 1.89 -24.39 7.14
N ARG A 42 2.96 -23.87 7.76
CA ARG A 42 2.78 -23.00 8.91
C ARG A 42 2.20 -21.71 8.36
N ALA A 43 0.88 -21.58 8.45
CA ALA A 43 0.24 -20.28 8.47
C ALA A 43 1.07 -19.42 9.42
N CYS A 44 1.75 -18.43 8.87
CA CYS A 44 2.58 -17.53 9.65
C CYS A 44 1.63 -16.60 10.42
N ASN A 45 0.91 -17.15 11.38
CA ASN A 45 0.17 -16.45 12.43
C ASN A 45 1.16 -15.80 13.42
N HIS A 46 2.32 -15.35 12.92
CA HIS A 46 3.42 -14.76 13.66
C HIS A 46 3.79 -13.38 13.11
N GLY A 47 3.05 -12.87 12.11
CA GLY A 47 3.28 -11.56 11.50
C GLY A 47 3.20 -10.41 12.49
N ASP A 48 2.28 -10.50 13.47
CA ASP A 48 2.12 -9.45 14.49
C ASP A 48 3.28 -9.46 15.49
N ALA A 49 3.69 -10.64 15.98
CA ALA A 49 4.79 -10.75 16.93
C ALA A 49 6.16 -10.38 16.32
N SER A 50 6.38 -10.68 15.03
CA SER A 50 7.61 -10.27 14.34
C SER A 50 7.62 -8.79 14.00
N ARG A 51 6.46 -8.19 13.68
CA ARG A 51 6.33 -6.74 13.47
C ARG A 51 6.57 -5.95 14.74
N GLU A 52 5.96 -6.34 15.86
CA GLU A 52 6.16 -5.66 17.16
C GLU A 52 7.64 -5.65 17.57
N ALA A 53 8.32 -6.80 17.46
CA ALA A 53 9.75 -6.89 17.77
C ALA A 53 10.60 -6.04 16.80
N PHE A 54 10.23 -5.98 15.52
CA PHE A 54 10.90 -5.16 14.51
C PHE A 54 10.72 -3.67 14.81
N GLU A 55 9.50 -3.21 15.09
CA GLU A 55 9.20 -1.83 15.45
C GLU A 55 9.88 -1.42 16.77
N GLN A 56 9.94 -2.33 17.75
CA GLN A 56 10.68 -2.11 18.99
C GLN A 56 12.19 -1.91 18.73
N ALA A 57 12.78 -2.72 17.85
CA ALA A 57 14.19 -2.58 17.49
C ALA A 57 14.46 -1.34 16.62
N LEU A 58 13.51 -0.97 15.76
CA LEU A 58 13.56 0.23 14.93
C LEU A 58 13.39 1.52 15.77
N GLY A 59 12.66 1.42 16.89
CA GLY A 59 12.36 2.53 17.80
C GLY A 59 11.13 3.35 17.41
N CYS A 60 10.40 2.93 16.37
CA CYS A 60 9.17 3.56 15.91
C CYS A 60 8.29 2.55 15.13
N PRO A 61 6.98 2.82 15.00
CA PRO A 61 6.11 2.00 14.17
C PRO A 61 6.44 2.13 12.69
N VAL A 62 6.26 1.06 11.93
CA VAL A 62 6.32 1.10 10.47
C VAL A 62 5.03 1.73 9.94
N LEU A 63 5.16 2.63 8.97
CA LEU A 63 4.02 3.28 8.32
C LEU A 63 3.21 2.26 7.51
N ASP A 64 1.90 2.45 7.46
CA ASP A 64 1.01 1.70 6.56
C ASP A 64 1.08 2.31 5.16
N GLU A 65 1.60 1.56 4.20
CA GLU A 65 1.75 2.00 2.82
C GLU A 65 0.40 2.33 2.16
N PHE A 66 -0.66 1.59 2.49
CA PHE A 66 -1.99 1.84 1.93
C PHE A 66 -2.55 3.16 2.42
N GLN A 67 -2.33 3.49 3.70
CA GLN A 67 -2.72 4.80 4.24
C GLN A 67 -2.00 5.93 3.50
N LEU A 68 -0.70 5.79 3.24
CA LEU A 68 0.08 6.81 2.52
C LEU A 68 -0.42 7.01 1.07
N TYR A 69 -0.71 5.93 0.35
CA TYR A 69 -1.27 6.01 -1.00
C TYR A 69 -2.67 6.62 -1.01
N GLN A 70 -3.53 6.26 -0.06
CA GLN A 70 -4.86 6.87 0.08
C GLN A 70 -4.77 8.36 0.38
N GLU A 71 -3.90 8.78 1.31
CA GLU A 71 -3.67 10.19 1.61
C GLU A 71 -3.16 10.97 0.40
N ALA A 72 -2.31 10.36 -0.44
CA ALA A 72 -1.84 10.96 -1.68
C ALA A 72 -2.99 11.15 -2.69
N GLU A 73 -3.84 10.14 -2.86
CA GLU A 73 -5.04 10.20 -3.70
C GLU A 73 -6.00 11.29 -3.24
N GLU A 74 -6.36 11.30 -1.95
CA GLU A 74 -7.28 12.28 -1.37
C GLU A 74 -6.74 13.71 -1.46
N ARG A 75 -5.43 13.89 -1.26
CA ARG A 75 -4.79 15.20 -1.41
C ARG A 75 -4.89 15.71 -2.85
N SER A 76 -4.81 14.82 -3.83
CA SER A 76 -4.99 15.19 -5.25
C SER A 76 -6.46 15.56 -5.55
N LYS A 77 -7.41 14.78 -5.02
CA LYS A 77 -8.85 15.04 -5.15
C LYS A 77 -9.25 16.37 -4.53
N ARG A 78 -8.76 16.69 -3.32
CA ARG A 78 -8.97 18.00 -2.67
C ARG A 78 -8.47 19.17 -3.51
N ARG A 79 -7.30 19.05 -4.14
CA ARG A 79 -6.79 20.10 -5.05
C ARG A 79 -7.66 20.28 -6.29
N CYS A 80 -8.33 19.21 -6.73
CA CYS A 80 -9.30 19.23 -7.83
C CYS A 80 -10.72 19.62 -7.39
N GLY A 81 -10.97 19.90 -6.11
CA GLY A 81 -12.29 20.25 -5.60
C GLY A 81 -13.29 19.09 -5.52
N LEU A 82 -12.80 17.85 -5.47
CA LEU A 82 -13.62 16.63 -5.46
C LEU A 82 -13.94 16.13 -4.03
N LEU A 83 -13.35 16.74 -3.00
CA LEU A 83 -13.47 16.39 -1.58
C LEU A 83 -13.58 17.64 -0.72
#